data_AF-A0A941I5T7-F1
#
_entry.id   AF-A0A941I5T7-F1
#
_cell.length_a   1.000
_cell.length_b   1.000
_cell.length_c   1.000
_cell.angle_alpha   90.00
_cell.angle_beta   90.00
_cell.angle_gamma   90.00
#
_symmetry.space_group_name_H-M   'P 1'
#
loop_
_entity.id
_entity.type
_entity.pdbx_description
1 polymer ?
#
loop_
_entity_poly.entity_id
_entity_poly.type
_entity_poly.pdbx_seq_one_letter_code
_entity_poly.pdbx_strand_id
1 'polypeptide(L)'
;MQTLLSRESVALEILRKPELFPSLPKRREFDRLICLWRIPSFEPHSSWSLYRGRKTNENFVRRLEHDPRRGFPSNVVDPHIFGSEVPIPTEMATKIIEQFEGLTVPMFRSPAWAGVDGVSFGAHIGNFWQSTTVNWWSSFSPEWKPLNELFQETVAQLDSLLPTSTLRKIEL
;
A
#
# COMPACT_ATOMS: atom_id res chain seq x y z
N MET A 1 -20.59 -14.71 -19.27
CA MET A 1 -20.70 -15.06 -17.85
C MET A 1 -19.91 -14.02 -17.07
N GLN A 2 -20.57 -13.10 -16.36
CA GLN A 2 -19.90 -12.07 -15.56
C GLN A 2 -19.54 -12.67 -14.20
N THR A 3 -18.25 -12.74 -13.87
CA THR A 3 -17.79 -13.12 -12.52
C THR A 3 -18.21 -12.01 -11.56
N LEU A 4 -19.11 -12.32 -10.62
CA LEU A 4 -19.46 -11.38 -9.56
C LEU A 4 -18.22 -11.14 -8.69
N LEU A 5 -17.62 -9.96 -8.82
CA LEU A 5 -16.53 -9.55 -7.95
C LEU A 5 -17.06 -9.38 -6.53
N SER A 6 -16.32 -9.85 -5.51
CA SER A 6 -16.67 -9.54 -4.12
C SER A 6 -16.29 -8.10 -3.79
N ARG A 7 -17.02 -7.46 -2.85
CA ARG A 7 -16.67 -6.12 -2.34
C ARG A 7 -15.21 -6.04 -1.91
N GLU A 8 -14.74 -7.07 -1.21
CA GLU A 8 -13.35 -7.17 -0.78
C GLU A 8 -12.39 -7.23 -1.96
N SER A 9 -12.71 -7.99 -3.02
CA SER A 9 -11.87 -8.05 -4.22
C SER A 9 -11.73 -6.69 -4.89
N VAL A 10 -12.83 -5.94 -5.00
CA VAL A 10 -12.82 -4.56 -5.52
C VAL A 10 -11.99 -3.65 -4.62
N ALA A 11 -12.16 -3.77 -3.30
CA ALA A 11 -11.39 -2.97 -2.34
C ALA A 11 -9.89 -3.24 -2.43
N LEU A 12 -9.48 -4.51 -2.49
CA LEU A 12 -8.09 -4.92 -2.64
C LEU A 12 -7.49 -4.44 -3.97
N GLU A 13 -8.28 -4.42 -5.06
CA GLU A 13 -7.83 -3.84 -6.31
C GLU A 13 -7.58 -2.34 -6.17
N ILE A 14 -8.50 -1.58 -5.57
CA ILE A 14 -8.34 -0.14 -5.34
C ILE A 14 -7.14 0.15 -4.42
N LEU A 15 -6.94 -0.64 -3.36
CA LEU A 15 -5.78 -0.48 -2.47
C LEU A 15 -4.46 -0.71 -3.23
N ARG A 16 -4.41 -1.67 -4.16
CA ARG A 16 -3.23 -1.97 -4.99
C ARG A 16 -3.08 -1.04 -6.20
N LYS A 17 -4.13 -0.33 -6.59
CA LYS A 17 -4.20 0.65 -7.69
C LYS A 17 -4.93 1.92 -7.23
N PRO A 18 -4.30 2.72 -6.34
CA PRO A 18 -4.96 3.83 -5.67
C PRO A 18 -5.41 4.96 -6.59
N GLU A 19 -4.96 4.97 -7.84
CA GLU A 19 -5.45 5.82 -8.93
C GLU A 19 -6.91 5.52 -9.32
N LEU A 20 -7.42 4.33 -8.98
CA LEU A 20 -8.82 3.94 -9.21
C LEU A 20 -9.77 4.55 -8.17
N PHE A 21 -9.26 5.05 -7.04
CA PHE A 21 -10.10 5.63 -6.00
C PHE A 21 -10.72 6.96 -6.46
N PRO A 22 -12.05 7.06 -6.59
CA PRO A 22 -12.70 8.17 -7.29
C PRO A 22 -12.75 9.48 -6.48
N SER A 23 -12.68 9.38 -5.15
CA SER A 23 -12.90 10.51 -4.25
C SER A 23 -11.65 11.36 -3.98
N LEU A 24 -10.50 11.02 -4.58
CA LEU A 24 -9.28 11.82 -4.53
C LEU A 24 -8.91 12.35 -5.93
N PRO A 25 -8.14 13.45 -6.04
CA PRO A 25 -7.73 14.00 -7.32
C PRO A 25 -7.05 12.95 -8.22
N LYS A 26 -7.40 12.94 -9.51
CA LYS A 26 -6.76 12.05 -10.48
C LYS A 26 -5.34 12.55 -10.76
N ARG A 27 -4.32 11.76 -10.40
CA ARG A 27 -2.90 12.10 -10.54
C ARG A 27 -2.29 11.62 -11.87
N ARG A 28 -2.93 11.92 -13.00
CA ARG A 28 -2.49 11.44 -14.35
C ARG A 28 -1.13 12.01 -14.77
N GLU A 29 -0.77 13.19 -14.24
CA GLU A 29 0.51 13.88 -14.50
C GLU A 29 1.67 13.32 -13.65
N PHE A 30 1.40 12.34 -12.79
CA PHE A 30 2.33 11.82 -11.78
C PHE A 30 2.64 10.36 -12.06
N ASP A 31 3.87 9.96 -11.76
CA ASP A 31 4.24 8.55 -11.66
C ASP A 31 4.08 8.09 -10.21
N ARG A 32 3.42 6.94 -10.04
CA ARG A 32 3.36 6.23 -8.76
C ARG A 32 4.61 5.41 -8.63
N LEU A 33 5.57 5.88 -7.83
CA LEU A 33 6.90 5.28 -7.69
C LEU A 33 6.93 4.11 -6.71
N ILE A 34 6.13 4.22 -5.64
CA ILE A 34 5.99 3.18 -4.61
C ILE A 34 4.52 3.05 -4.26
N CYS A 35 4.06 1.81 -4.09
CA CYS A 35 2.80 1.50 -3.43
C CYS A 35 3.00 0.33 -2.46
N LEU A 36 2.82 0.60 -1.18
CA LEU A 36 2.90 -0.37 -0.10
C LEU A 36 1.49 -0.77 0.34
N TRP A 37 1.24 -2.04 0.66
CA TRP A 37 -0.02 -2.46 1.26
C TRP A 37 0.19 -3.45 2.40
N ARG A 38 -0.73 -3.38 3.37
CA ARG A 38 -0.84 -4.26 4.53
C ARG A 38 -2.29 -4.73 4.63
N ILE A 39 -2.51 -6.04 4.48
CA ILE A 39 -3.80 -6.72 4.44
C ILE A 39 -3.83 -7.76 5.58
N PRO A 40 -4.12 -7.33 6.82
CA PRO A 40 -4.31 -8.22 7.96
C PRO A 40 -5.70 -8.86 7.95
N SER A 41 -5.84 -10.12 8.41
CA SER A 41 -7.15 -10.83 8.41
C SER A 41 -8.23 -10.15 9.27
N PHE A 42 -7.82 -9.45 10.32
CA PHE A 42 -8.69 -8.98 11.39
C PHE A 42 -8.50 -7.49 11.74
N GLU A 43 -7.92 -6.72 10.83
CA GLU A 43 -7.70 -5.28 10.99
C GLU A 43 -8.04 -4.59 9.66
N PRO A 44 -8.25 -3.25 9.66
CA PRO A 44 -8.40 -2.52 8.41
C PRO A 44 -7.22 -2.75 7.46
N HIS A 45 -7.53 -2.99 6.21
CA HIS A 45 -6.56 -3.05 5.13
C HIS A 45 -6.07 -1.63 4.83
N SER A 46 -4.79 -1.47 4.55
CA SER A 46 -4.20 -0.16 4.28
C SER A 46 -3.27 -0.23 3.08
N SER A 47 -3.20 0.84 2.30
CA SER A 47 -2.13 1.07 1.34
C SER A 47 -1.62 2.50 1.39
N TRP A 48 -0.34 2.68 1.07
CA TRP A 48 0.35 3.95 1.00
C TRP A 48 1.03 4.06 -0.35
N SER A 49 0.83 5.17 -1.06
CA SER A 49 1.43 5.40 -2.37
C SER A 49 2.16 6.71 -2.43
N LEU A 50 3.39 6.65 -2.93
CA LEU A 50 4.23 7.80 -3.19
C LEU A 50 4.17 8.14 -4.68
N TYR A 51 3.79 9.38 -4.98
CA TYR A 51 3.70 9.93 -6.32
C TYR A 51 4.76 11.02 -6.52
N ARG A 52 5.29 11.10 -7.73
CA ARG A 52 6.17 12.18 -8.19
C ARG A 52 5.65 12.77 -9.49
N GLY A 53 5.58 14.09 -9.57
CA GLY A 53 5.15 14.77 -10.78
C GLY A 53 6.15 14.55 -11.92
N ARG A 54 5.66 14.27 -13.14
CA ARG A 54 6.54 14.06 -14.30
C ARG A 54 7.22 15.34 -14.77
N LYS A 55 6.53 16.48 -14.56
CA LYS A 55 6.97 17.82 -14.97
C LYS A 55 7.09 18.77 -13.79
N THR A 56 6.37 18.49 -12.71
CA THR A 56 6.43 19.24 -11.47
C THR A 56 7.29 18.42 -10.50
N ASN A 57 8.29 19.02 -9.85
CA ASN A 57 9.09 18.31 -8.84
C ASN A 57 8.30 18.10 -7.52
N GLU A 58 6.97 18.05 -7.62
CA GLU A 58 6.04 17.87 -6.52
C GLU A 58 5.94 16.38 -6.20
N ASN A 59 5.85 16.08 -4.91
CA ASN A 59 5.68 14.74 -4.42
C ASN A 59 4.45 14.69 -3.50
N PHE A 60 3.69 13.60 -3.58
CA PHE A 60 2.51 13.38 -2.75
C PHE A 60 2.54 11.99 -2.16
N VAL A 61 2.09 11.86 -0.92
CA VAL A 61 1.73 10.57 -0.34
C VAL A 61 0.21 10.47 -0.25
N ARG A 62 -0.31 9.32 -0.66
CA ARG A 62 -1.72 8.95 -0.54
C ARG A 62 -1.84 7.72 0.33
N ARG A 63 -2.73 7.74 1.32
CA ARG A 63 -3.15 6.54 2.06
C ARG A 63 -4.58 6.18 1.72
N LEU A 64 -4.84 4.91 1.45
CA LEU A 64 -6.17 4.35 1.35
C LEU A 64 -6.38 3.29 2.43
N GLU A 65 -7.55 3.25 3.04
CA GLU A 65 -7.88 2.29 4.09
C GLU A 65 -9.27 1.69 3.86
N HIS A 66 -9.39 0.38 4.06
CA HIS A 66 -10.64 -0.36 3.94
C HIS A 66 -10.89 -1.19 5.20
N ASP A 67 -12.04 -1.02 5.83
CA ASP A 67 -12.46 -1.89 6.93
C ASP A 67 -13.35 -3.02 6.37
N PRO A 68 -12.85 -4.26 6.24
CA PRO A 68 -13.63 -5.37 5.66
C PRO A 68 -14.86 -5.73 6.49
N ARG A 69 -14.93 -5.31 7.75
CA ARG A 69 -16.04 -5.60 8.67
C ARG A 69 -17.21 -4.63 8.52
N ARG A 70 -17.02 -3.49 7.86
CA ARG A 70 -18.06 -2.46 7.71
C ARG A 70 -18.84 -2.64 6.41
N GLY A 71 -20.12 -2.25 6.43
CA GLY A 71 -21.01 -2.21 5.27
C GLY A 71 -21.77 -3.52 4.99
N PHE A 72 -22.90 -3.42 4.29
CA PHE A 72 -23.71 -4.59 3.93
C PHE A 72 -23.03 -5.43 2.82
N PRO A 73 -23.08 -6.78 2.88
CA PRO A 73 -22.48 -7.65 1.87
C PRO A 73 -23.02 -7.44 0.45
N SER A 74 -24.23 -6.89 0.30
CA SER A 74 -24.92 -6.70 -0.97
C SER A 74 -24.42 -5.51 -1.80
N ASN A 75 -23.73 -4.54 -1.20
CA ASN A 75 -23.21 -3.35 -1.90
C ASN A 75 -21.77 -3.58 -2.37
N VAL A 76 -21.62 -4.42 -3.39
CA VAL A 76 -20.32 -4.68 -4.04
C VAL A 76 -19.71 -3.43 -4.68
N VAL A 77 -20.57 -2.52 -5.16
CA VAL A 77 -20.18 -1.38 -6.02
C VAL A 77 -19.48 -0.26 -5.23
N ASP A 78 -19.65 -0.22 -3.91
CA ASP A 78 -19.05 0.81 -3.05
C ASP A 78 -18.30 0.16 -1.88
N PRO A 79 -17.06 -0.31 -2.10
CA PRO A 79 -16.22 -0.72 -0.98
C PRO A 79 -15.95 0.54 -0.15
N HIS A 80 -16.42 0.57 1.10
CA HIS A 80 -16.15 1.66 2.02
C HIS A 80 -14.63 1.83 2.21
N ILE A 81 -14.05 2.71 1.42
CA ILE A 81 -12.63 3.05 1.39
C ILE A 81 -12.50 4.51 1.75
N PHE A 82 -11.58 4.78 2.66
CA PHE A 82 -11.24 6.12 3.09
C PHE A 82 -9.89 6.47 2.50
N GLY A 83 -9.76 7.67 1.96
CA GLY A 83 -8.53 8.14 1.36
C GLY A 83 -8.08 9.46 1.96
N SER A 84 -6.79 9.60 2.20
CA SER A 84 -6.13 10.87 2.53
C SER A 84 -4.91 11.06 1.64
N GLU A 85 -4.58 12.32 1.38
CA GLU A 85 -3.43 12.69 0.55
C GLU A 85 -2.82 13.98 1.06
N VAL A 86 -1.49 14.03 1.15
CA VAL A 86 -0.74 15.22 1.55
C VAL A 86 0.52 15.38 0.68
N PRO A 87 0.98 16.62 0.45
CA PRO A 87 2.31 16.84 -0.11
C PRO A 87 3.38 16.25 0.82
N ILE A 88 4.47 15.75 0.25
CA ILE A 88 5.64 15.25 0.99
C ILE A 88 6.90 16.00 0.54
N PRO A 89 7.82 16.38 1.45
CA PRO A 89 9.08 17.02 1.07
C PRO A 89 9.88 16.18 0.09
N THR A 90 10.44 16.82 -0.94
CA THR A 90 11.20 16.13 -1.99
C THR A 90 12.38 15.33 -1.45
N GLU A 91 13.09 15.85 -0.45
CA GLU A 91 14.20 15.16 0.20
C GLU A 91 13.76 13.82 0.82
N MET A 92 12.64 13.82 1.55
CA MET A 92 12.08 12.61 2.15
C MET A 92 11.61 11.62 1.07
N ALA A 93 10.92 12.09 0.04
CA ALA A 93 10.47 11.25 -1.06
C ALA A 93 11.65 10.57 -1.78
N THR A 94 12.69 11.34 -2.12
CA THR A 94 13.92 10.82 -2.75
C THR A 94 14.61 9.79 -1.87
N LYS A 95 14.77 10.08 -0.58
CA LYS A 95 15.37 9.13 0.36
C LYS A 95 14.63 7.79 0.41
N ILE A 96 13.29 7.82 0.50
CA ILE A 96 12.48 6.59 0.51
C ILE A 96 12.69 5.80 -0.80
N ILE A 97 12.66 6.48 -1.95
CA ILE A 97 12.86 5.85 -3.26
C ILE A 97 14.24 5.18 -3.34
N GLU A 98 15.30 5.90 -3.00
CA GLU A 98 16.68 5.39 -3.02
C GLU A 98 16.85 4.17 -2.09
N GLN A 99 16.21 4.17 -0.92
CA GLN A 99 16.24 3.02 -0.01
C GLN A 99 15.61 1.77 -0.62
N PHE A 100 14.48 1.91 -1.32
CA PHE A 100 13.84 0.78 -2.01
C PHE A 100 14.60 0.34 -3.27
N GLU A 101 15.18 1.27 -4.02
CA GLU A 101 16.01 0.97 -5.20
C GLU A 101 17.32 0.25 -4.82
N GLY A 102 17.90 0.59 -3.68
CA GLY A 102 19.10 -0.07 -3.14
C GLY A 102 18.82 -1.44 -2.50
N LEU A 103 17.55 -1.82 -2.33
CA LEU A 103 17.18 -3.05 -1.66
C LEU A 103 17.41 -4.27 -2.56
N THR A 104 18.14 -5.27 -2.05
CA THR A 104 18.30 -6.57 -2.71
C THR A 104 17.58 -7.64 -1.91
N VAL A 105 16.67 -8.37 -2.57
CA VAL A 105 15.96 -9.52 -1.98
C VAL A 105 16.12 -10.77 -2.84
N PRO A 106 16.29 -11.96 -2.24
CA PRO A 106 16.44 -13.18 -3.01
C PRO A 106 15.10 -13.60 -3.66
N MET A 107 15.11 -13.83 -4.97
CA MET A 107 13.90 -14.13 -5.75
C MET A 107 13.28 -15.50 -5.42
N PHE A 108 14.11 -16.51 -5.14
CA PHE A 108 13.65 -17.86 -4.83
C PHE A 108 14.11 -18.28 -3.44
N ARG A 109 13.18 -18.78 -2.64
CA ARG A 109 13.44 -19.41 -1.35
C ARG A 109 12.44 -20.53 -1.10
N SER A 110 12.93 -21.59 -0.46
CA SER A 110 12.05 -22.64 0.04
C SER A 110 11.28 -22.09 1.25
N PRO A 111 9.94 -22.18 1.28
CA PRO A 111 9.18 -21.78 2.45
C PRO A 111 9.56 -22.69 3.61
N ALA A 112 10.00 -22.10 4.72
CA ALA A 112 10.31 -22.87 5.92
C ALA A 112 9.05 -23.34 6.66
N TRP A 113 7.90 -22.71 6.42
CA TRP A 113 6.62 -23.02 7.06
C TRP A 113 5.45 -22.33 6.36
N ALA A 114 4.24 -22.86 6.57
CA ALA A 114 2.98 -22.18 6.30
C ALA A 114 2.39 -21.69 7.63
N GLY A 115 2.20 -20.38 7.77
CA GLY A 115 1.36 -19.84 8.85
C GLY A 115 -0.13 -20.16 8.63
N VAL A 116 -0.95 -19.84 9.63
CA VAL A 116 -2.41 -19.70 9.54
C VAL A 116 -2.71 -18.34 10.17
N ASP A 117 -3.54 -17.51 9.53
CA ASP A 117 -3.96 -16.18 10.01
C ASP A 117 -2.84 -15.10 10.16
N GLY A 118 -2.03 -14.94 9.12
CA GLY A 118 -1.00 -13.89 9.06
C GLY A 118 -1.42 -12.61 8.34
N VAL A 119 -0.54 -11.62 8.38
CA VAL A 119 -0.69 -10.35 7.66
C VAL A 119 -0.06 -10.47 6.28
N SER A 120 -0.83 -10.19 5.23
CA SER A 120 -0.29 -10.10 3.87
C SER A 120 0.24 -8.72 3.60
N PHE A 121 1.50 -8.64 3.21
CA PHE A 121 2.16 -7.41 2.82
C PHE A 121 2.44 -7.42 1.32
N GLY A 122 2.64 -6.24 0.76
CA GLY A 122 3.27 -6.14 -0.54
C GLY A 122 3.75 -4.75 -0.85
N ALA A 123 4.64 -4.70 -1.83
CA ALA A 123 5.25 -3.49 -2.33
C ALA A 123 5.28 -3.56 -3.85
N HIS A 124 4.77 -2.51 -4.48
CA HIS A 124 4.99 -2.20 -5.88
C HIS A 124 5.99 -1.06 -5.95
N ILE A 125 7.06 -1.24 -6.72
CA ILE A 125 8.16 -0.28 -6.86
C ILE A 125 8.42 -0.09 -8.35
N GLY A 126 8.60 1.16 -8.78
CA GLY A 126 8.90 1.52 -10.16
C GLY A 126 7.87 2.47 -10.74
N ASN A 127 7.87 2.64 -12.05
CA ASN A 127 6.99 3.56 -12.76
C ASN A 127 6.14 2.83 -13.81
N PHE A 128 5.48 3.58 -14.69
CA PHE A 128 4.62 3.01 -15.71
C PHE A 128 5.36 2.20 -16.79
N TRP A 129 6.67 2.41 -16.96
CA TRP A 129 7.50 1.68 -17.92
C TRP A 129 8.09 0.41 -17.32
N GLN A 130 8.63 0.50 -16.11
CA GLN A 130 9.27 -0.61 -15.43
C GLN A 130 8.85 -0.61 -13.96
N SER A 131 8.26 -1.72 -13.54
CA SER A 131 7.91 -1.92 -12.14
C SER A 131 8.08 -3.38 -11.74
N THR A 132 8.29 -3.57 -10.44
CA THR A 132 8.31 -4.86 -9.78
C THR A 132 7.25 -4.86 -8.70
N THR A 133 6.60 -6.00 -8.49
CA THR A 133 5.69 -6.19 -7.36
C THR A 133 6.11 -7.41 -6.59
N VAL A 134 6.27 -7.24 -5.28
CA VAL A 134 6.57 -8.32 -4.34
C VAL A 134 5.45 -8.40 -3.32
N ASN A 135 5.00 -9.62 -3.03
CA ASN A 135 4.03 -9.91 -1.98
C ASN A 135 4.66 -10.92 -1.02
N TRP A 136 4.43 -10.74 0.27
CA TRP A 136 4.90 -11.70 1.27
C TRP A 136 3.92 -11.77 2.44
N TRP A 137 4.12 -12.80 3.26
CA TRP A 137 3.35 -13.01 4.48
C TRP A 137 4.21 -12.75 5.71
N SER A 138 3.58 -12.44 6.85
CA SER A 138 4.25 -12.05 8.11
C SER A 138 5.32 -13.02 8.60
N SER A 139 5.28 -14.27 8.18
CA SER A 139 6.32 -15.27 8.33
C SER A 139 7.50 -15.02 7.39
N PHE A 140 8.42 -14.11 7.72
CA PHE A 140 9.57 -13.85 6.87
C PHE A 140 10.77 -14.77 7.15
N SER A 141 11.48 -15.15 6.09
CA SER A 141 12.83 -15.68 6.20
C SER A 141 13.78 -14.55 6.65
N PRO A 142 14.87 -14.83 7.41
CA PRO A 142 15.81 -13.81 7.85
C PRO A 142 16.33 -12.89 6.73
N GLU A 143 16.44 -13.40 5.50
CA GLU A 143 16.91 -12.64 4.33
C GLU A 143 15.90 -11.62 3.81
N TRP A 144 14.62 -11.75 4.17
CA TRP A 144 13.56 -10.79 3.82
C TRP A 144 13.32 -9.77 4.94
N LYS A 145 14.01 -9.92 6.07
CA LYS A 145 13.96 -8.98 7.20
C LYS A 145 14.26 -7.53 6.78
N PRO A 146 15.28 -7.23 5.94
CA PRO A 146 15.54 -5.86 5.52
C PRO A 146 14.37 -5.22 4.74
N LEU A 147 13.69 -5.99 3.88
CA LEU A 147 12.49 -5.50 3.18
C LEU A 147 11.38 -5.16 4.17
N ASN A 148 11.14 -6.02 5.15
CA ASN A 148 10.09 -5.79 6.14
C ASN A 148 10.42 -4.60 7.05
N GLU A 149 11.67 -4.46 7.51
CA GLU A 149 12.11 -3.32 8.31
C GLU A 149 11.94 -2.01 7.53
N LEU A 150 12.43 -1.96 6.29
CA LEU A 150 12.25 -0.79 5.42
C LEU A 150 10.77 -0.48 5.18
N PHE A 151 9.93 -1.51 4.99
CA PHE A 151 8.49 -1.34 4.85
C PHE A 151 7.88 -0.68 6.10
N GLN A 152 8.16 -1.20 7.30
CA GLN A 152 7.61 -0.67 8.54
C GLN A 152 8.09 0.75 8.81
N GLU A 153 9.39 1.01 8.63
CA GLU A 153 9.97 2.34 8.78
C GLU A 153 9.37 3.35 7.80
N THR A 154 9.16 2.95 6.54
CA THR A 154 8.54 3.81 5.52
C THR A 154 7.10 4.09 5.88
N VAL A 155 6.31 3.07 6.25
CA VAL A 155 4.92 3.25 6.66
C VAL A 155 4.82 4.20 7.85
N ALA A 156 5.68 4.05 8.86
CA ALA A 156 5.70 4.96 10.01
C ALA A 156 6.02 6.41 9.61
N GLN A 157 7.01 6.62 8.74
CA GLN A 157 7.34 7.94 8.20
C GLN A 157 6.17 8.56 7.44
N LEU A 158 5.54 7.81 6.54
CA LEU A 158 4.41 8.28 5.75
C LEU A 158 3.19 8.58 6.62
N ASP A 159 2.87 7.72 7.59
CA ASP A 159 1.76 7.93 8.51
C ASP A 159 1.96 9.15 9.41
N SER A 160 3.21 9.51 9.75
CA SER A 160 3.49 10.73 10.52
C SER A 160 3.11 12.03 9.80
N LEU A 161 3.01 12.01 8.47
CA LEU A 161 2.60 13.15 7.65
C LEU A 161 1.10 13.19 7.39
N LEU A 162 0.44 12.03 7.46
CA LEU A 162 -0.96 11.88 7.07
C LEU A 162 -1.88 12.17 8.25
N PRO A 163 -3.10 12.68 7.99
CA PRO A 163 -4.11 12.82 9.04
C PRO A 163 -4.38 11.49 9.75
N THR A 164 -4.63 11.55 11.06
CA THR A 164 -4.99 10.37 11.86
C THR A 164 -6.20 9.66 11.25
N SER A 165 -6.09 8.34 11.06
CA SER A 165 -7.19 7.52 10.57
C SER A 165 -8.25 7.35 11.65
N THR A 166 -9.52 7.50 11.28
CA THR A 166 -10.65 7.16 12.16
C THR A 166 -10.95 5.66 12.18
N LEU A 167 -10.32 4.87 11.30
CA LEU A 167 -10.47 3.41 11.25
C LEU A 167 -9.48 2.69 12.17
N ARG A 168 -8.37 3.33 12.53
CA ARG A 168 -7.40 2.76 13.46
C ARG A 168 -7.88 3.02 14.87
N LYS A 169 -7.97 1.96 15.69
CA LYS A 169 -8.14 2.14 17.12
C LYS A 169 -6.86 2.78 17.65
N ILE A 170 -6.99 3.91 18.35
CA ILE A 170 -5.95 4.38 19.23
C ILE A 170 -5.98 3.39 20.40
N GLU A 171 -4.97 2.53 20.50
CA GLU A 171 -4.75 1.82 21.76
C GLU A 171 -4.38 2.90 22.78
N LEU A 172 -5.33 3.21 23.67
CA LEU A 172 -5.14 4.12 24.81
C LEU A 172 -4.43 3.39 25.94
#